data_AF-A0A9P7K282-F1
#
_entry.id   AF-A0A9P7K282-F1
#
_cell.length_a   1.000
_cell.length_b   1.000
_cell.length_c   1.000
_cell.angle_alpha   90.00
_cell.angle_beta   90.00
_cell.angle_gamma   90.00
#
_symmetry.space_group_name_H-M   'P 1'
#
loop_
_entity.id
_entity.type
_entity.pdbx_description
1 polymer ?
#
loop_
_entity_poly.entity_id
_entity_poly.type
_entity_poly.pdbx_seq_one_letter_code
_entity_poly.pdbx_strand_id
1 'polypeptide(L)'
;LHIVANAAIDYAATGSLDLYDRLLRTIPSFEHRILHIAPWVKITKIKIPDVPIWNHTTGAPYSIQDVTAALDHSTAFSDVRVTNKAAWAKAPASFRPTTLSAVSFSIEDPDGAISNRLQHTALYLLGKKCRFEKWKPKPPPANT
;
A
#
# COMPACT_ATOMS: atom_id res chain seq x y z
N LEU A 1 -1.56 -30.76 7.05
CA LEU A 1 -1.39 -29.57 6.18
C LEU A 1 -1.39 -29.90 4.69
N HIS A 2 -0.72 -30.96 4.23
CA HIS A 2 -0.73 -31.37 2.80
C HIS A 2 -2.12 -31.75 2.22
N ILE A 3 -3.04 -32.24 3.05
CA ILE A 3 -4.36 -32.72 2.59
C ILE A 3 -5.29 -31.54 2.19
N VAL A 4 -5.13 -30.38 2.84
CA VAL A 4 -6.02 -29.21 2.64
C VAL A 4 -5.69 -28.48 1.33
N ALA A 5 -4.42 -28.44 0.95
CA ALA A 5 -3.98 -27.80 -0.29
C ALA A 5 -4.50 -28.56 -1.53
N ASN A 6 -4.46 -29.90 -1.51
CA ASN A 6 -4.91 -30.71 -2.65
C ASN A 6 -6.44 -30.66 -2.82
N ALA A 7 -7.21 -30.65 -1.72
CA ALA A 7 -8.68 -30.59 -1.80
C ALA A 7 -9.19 -29.24 -2.36
N ALA A 8 -8.51 -28.12 -2.06
CA ALA A 8 -8.84 -26.81 -2.62
C ALA A 8 -8.53 -26.71 -4.13
N ILE A 9 -7.47 -27.38 -4.58
CA ILE A 9 -7.10 -27.47 -6.00
C ILE A 9 -8.10 -28.36 -6.76
N ASP A 10 -8.52 -29.49 -6.18
CA ASP A 10 -9.50 -30.40 -6.80
C ASP A 10 -10.92 -29.79 -6.87
N TYR A 11 -11.32 -28.97 -5.91
CA TYR A 11 -12.60 -28.23 -5.96
C TYR A 11 -12.65 -27.23 -7.13
N ALA A 12 -11.55 -26.50 -7.34
CA ALA A 12 -11.44 -25.56 -8.46
C ALA A 12 -11.49 -26.25 -9.84
N ALA A 13 -11.09 -27.52 -9.91
CA ALA A 13 -11.10 -28.31 -11.14
C ALA A 13 -12.43 -29.01 -11.44
N THR A 14 -13.23 -29.37 -10.42
CA THR A 14 -14.40 -30.25 -10.59
C THR A 14 -15.75 -29.60 -10.27
N GLY A 15 -15.79 -28.50 -9.53
CA GLY A 15 -17.03 -27.80 -9.18
C GLY A 15 -18.03 -28.61 -8.34
N SER A 16 -17.60 -29.73 -7.75
CA SER A 16 -18.49 -30.62 -6.99
C SER A 16 -18.70 -30.11 -5.56
N LEU A 17 -19.94 -29.76 -5.22
CA LEU A 17 -20.39 -29.28 -3.91
C LEU A 17 -20.19 -30.30 -2.77
N ASP A 18 -20.10 -31.59 -3.10
CA ASP A 18 -20.05 -32.67 -2.11
C ASP A 18 -18.71 -32.71 -1.34
N LEU A 19 -17.63 -32.21 -1.96
CA LEU A 19 -16.31 -32.06 -1.32
C LEU A 19 -16.26 -30.85 -0.36
N TYR A 20 -17.06 -29.81 -0.64
CA TYR A 20 -17.13 -28.59 0.17
C TYR A 20 -17.83 -28.86 1.51
N ASP A 21 -18.93 -29.62 1.49
CA ASP A 21 -19.66 -30.03 2.70
C ASP A 21 -18.83 -30.94 3.62
N ARG A 22 -17.93 -31.74 3.05
CA ARG A 22 -17.01 -32.61 3.80
C ARG A 22 -15.90 -31.82 4.50
N LEU A 23 -15.40 -30.75 3.85
CA LEU A 23 -14.40 -29.84 4.43
C LEU A 23 -14.98 -29.02 5.59
N LEU A 24 -16.21 -28.51 5.45
CA LEU A 24 -16.86 -27.71 6.49
C LEU A 24 -17.16 -28.50 7.77
N ARG A 25 -17.43 -29.80 7.67
CA ARG A 25 -17.70 -30.66 8.84
C ARG A 25 -16.47 -31.03 9.66
N THR A 26 -15.26 -30.87 9.11
CA THR A 26 -14.02 -31.38 9.73
C THR A 26 -13.29 -30.32 10.56
N ILE A 27 -13.69 -29.05 10.48
CA ILE A 27 -12.98 -27.94 11.15
C ILE A 27 -13.94 -27.23 12.12
N PRO A 28 -13.92 -27.55 13.43
CA PRO A 28 -14.94 -27.05 14.35
C PRO A 28 -14.75 -25.61 14.81
N SER A 29 -13.66 -24.91 14.43
CA SER A 29 -13.36 -23.58 15.00
C SER A 29 -12.50 -22.66 14.14
N PHE A 30 -12.54 -22.79 12.81
CA PHE A 30 -11.91 -21.81 11.92
C PHE A 30 -12.97 -20.96 11.21
N GLU A 31 -14.04 -20.64 11.94
CA GLU A 31 -15.00 -19.65 11.50
C GLU A 31 -14.25 -18.33 11.20
N HIS A 32 -14.49 -17.83 9.98
CA HIS A 32 -14.25 -16.47 9.49
C HIS A 32 -12.93 -16.06 8.84
N ARG A 33 -11.91 -16.91 8.63
CA ARG A 33 -10.66 -16.42 8.00
C ARG A 33 -10.25 -16.95 6.63
N ILE A 34 -10.90 -17.97 6.05
CA ILE A 34 -10.34 -18.64 4.84
C ILE A 34 -11.30 -18.74 3.63
N LEU A 35 -12.48 -18.11 3.65
CA LEU A 35 -13.38 -18.12 2.48
C LEU A 35 -13.75 -16.72 1.99
N HIS A 36 -12.73 -15.92 1.66
CA HIS A 36 -12.84 -14.90 0.61
C HIS A 36 -11.79 -15.23 -0.46
N ILE A 37 -12.10 -16.26 -1.25
CA ILE A 37 -11.43 -16.54 -2.52
C ILE A 37 -11.68 -15.28 -3.40
N ALA A 38 -10.60 -14.62 -3.79
CA ALA A 38 -10.50 -13.18 -4.08
C ALA A 38 -11.45 -12.59 -5.14
N PRO A 39 -12.15 -11.49 -4.81
CA PRO A 39 -12.57 -10.50 -5.79
C PRO A 39 -12.23 -9.07 -5.31
N TRP A 40 -11.43 -8.34 -6.10
CA TRP A 40 -11.08 -6.93 -5.91
C TRP A 40 -10.25 -6.60 -4.65
N VAL A 41 -8.95 -6.92 -4.67
CA VAL A 41 -8.00 -6.27 -3.75
C VAL A 41 -8.07 -4.77 -4.01
N LYS A 42 -8.66 -4.02 -3.09
CA LYS A 42 -8.76 -2.57 -3.22
C LYS A 42 -7.36 -1.99 -3.09
N ILE A 43 -6.97 -1.23 -4.11
CA ILE A 43 -5.69 -0.52 -4.13
C ILE A 43 -5.97 0.93 -3.74
N THR A 44 -5.37 1.37 -2.64
CA THR A 44 -5.45 2.78 -2.22
C THR A 44 -4.19 3.51 -2.64
N LYS A 45 -4.37 4.63 -3.35
CA LYS A 45 -3.26 5.55 -3.66
C LYS A 45 -3.05 6.53 -2.50
N ILE A 46 -1.82 6.59 -2.02
CA ILE A 46 -1.39 7.46 -0.92
C ILE A 46 -0.45 8.52 -1.47
N LYS A 47 -0.50 9.69 -0.85
CA LYS A 47 0.39 10.83 -1.08
C LYS A 47 1.06 11.19 0.22
N ILE A 48 2.34 11.53 0.16
CA ILE A 48 3.07 12.20 1.23
C ILE A 48 3.40 13.59 0.72
N PRO A 49 2.72 14.66 1.18
CA PRO A 49 3.12 16.03 0.88
C PRO A 49 4.41 16.41 1.61
N ASP A 50 4.99 17.52 1.18
CA ASP A 50 6.03 18.26 1.91
C ASP A 50 7.34 17.48 2.15
N VAL A 51 7.65 16.56 1.26
CA VAL A 51 8.88 15.75 1.28
C VAL A 51 10.07 16.62 0.85
N PRO A 52 11.18 16.63 1.63
CA PRO A 52 12.41 17.32 1.25
C PRO A 52 12.96 16.81 -0.09
N ILE A 53 13.32 17.74 -0.96
CA ILE A 53 13.90 17.42 -2.27
C ILE A 53 15.43 17.36 -2.20
N TRP A 54 16.04 18.14 -1.32
CA TRP A 54 17.49 18.36 -1.32
C TRP A 54 18.16 17.76 -0.10
N ASN A 55 19.28 17.06 -0.32
CA ASN A 55 20.15 16.60 0.74
C ASN A 55 21.24 17.65 0.98
N HIS A 56 21.14 18.36 2.12
CA HIS A 56 22.12 19.37 2.49
C HIS A 56 23.47 18.79 2.92
N THR A 57 23.53 17.51 3.28
CA THR A 57 24.77 16.83 3.67
C THR A 57 25.61 16.46 2.45
N THR A 58 24.97 15.96 1.38
CA THR A 58 25.67 15.56 0.15
C THR A 58 25.70 16.66 -0.92
N GLY A 59 24.89 17.71 -0.77
CA GLY A 59 24.78 18.79 -1.75
C GLY A 59 24.08 18.39 -3.05
N ALA A 60 23.23 17.35 -3.02
CA ALA A 60 22.54 16.81 -4.18
C ALA A 60 21.03 16.58 -3.90
N PRO A 61 20.16 16.56 -4.93
CA PRO A 61 18.76 16.22 -4.75
C PRO A 61 18.61 14.74 -4.38
N TYR A 62 17.64 14.42 -3.51
CA TYR A 62 17.27 13.05 -3.19
C TYR A 62 16.72 12.34 -4.43
N SER A 63 17.21 11.14 -4.67
CA SER A 63 16.66 10.23 -5.66
C SER A 63 15.36 9.61 -5.13
N ILE A 64 14.58 9.01 -6.02
CA ILE A 64 13.40 8.23 -5.59
C ILE A 64 13.80 6.96 -4.83
N GLN A 65 15.03 6.47 -5.02
CA GLN A 65 15.56 5.32 -4.31
C GLN A 65 15.81 5.68 -2.84
N ASP A 66 16.33 6.87 -2.55
CA ASP A 66 16.54 7.37 -1.19
C ASP A 66 15.21 7.48 -0.43
N VAL A 67 14.17 7.98 -1.11
CA VAL A 67 12.81 8.04 -0.57
C VAL A 67 12.26 6.63 -0.30
N THR A 68 12.44 5.70 -1.24
CA THR A 68 11.94 4.34 -1.10
C THR A 68 12.63 3.63 0.07
N ALA A 69 13.94 3.75 0.20
CA ALA A 69 14.69 3.22 1.34
C ALA A 69 14.22 3.83 2.68
N ALA A 70 13.95 5.14 2.70
CA ALA A 70 13.40 5.79 3.90
C ALA A 70 11.98 5.30 4.25
N LEU A 71 11.16 4.95 3.27
CA LEU A 71 9.84 4.34 3.49
C LEU A 71 9.98 2.91 4.02
N ASP A 72 10.87 2.12 3.44
CA ASP A 72 11.10 0.73 3.84
C ASP A 72 11.66 0.61 5.27
N HIS A 73 12.43 1.61 5.73
CA HIS A 73 12.92 1.70 7.11
C HIS A 73 11.91 2.27 8.11
N SER A 74 10.77 2.79 7.65
CA SER A 74 9.76 3.34 8.53
C SER A 74 8.89 2.23 9.11
N THR A 75 8.78 2.20 10.45
CA THR A 75 7.93 1.24 11.17
C THR A 75 6.45 1.37 10.82
N ALA A 76 6.03 2.49 10.22
CA ALA A 76 4.67 2.67 9.72
C ALA A 76 4.29 1.68 8.60
N PHE A 77 5.29 1.08 7.92
CA PHE A 77 5.12 0.24 6.74
C PHE A 77 5.41 -1.25 6.94
N SER A 78 5.74 -1.69 8.16
CA SER A 78 6.17 -3.08 8.42
C SER A 78 5.14 -4.15 8.01
N ASP A 79 3.86 -3.79 8.02
CA ASP A 79 2.71 -4.64 7.69
C ASP A 79 1.97 -4.19 6.41
N VAL A 80 2.56 -3.26 5.65
CA VAL A 80 1.90 -2.64 4.48
C VAL A 80 2.48 -3.19 3.19
N ARG A 81 1.61 -3.79 2.37
CA ARG A 81 2.00 -4.27 1.05
C ARG A 81 1.90 -3.15 0.01
N VAL A 82 3.05 -2.63 -0.41
CA VAL A 82 3.15 -1.62 -1.47
C VAL A 82 3.02 -2.30 -2.84
N THR A 83 2.05 -1.87 -3.65
CA THR A 83 1.79 -2.42 -5.00
C THR A 83 2.46 -1.61 -6.10
N ASN A 84 2.36 -0.28 -6.02
CA ASN A 84 3.08 0.63 -6.92
C ASN A 84 4.15 1.37 -6.13
N LYS A 85 5.38 1.31 -6.64
CA LYS A 85 6.54 1.98 -6.04
C LYS A 85 6.33 3.49 -5.93
N ALA A 86 7.06 4.08 -4.99
CA ALA A 86 7.08 5.51 -4.80
C ALA A 86 7.49 6.24 -6.09
N ALA A 87 6.77 7.31 -6.40
CA ALA A 87 7.06 8.22 -7.49
C ALA A 87 6.90 9.66 -7.02
N TRP A 88 7.79 10.53 -7.49
CA TRP A 88 7.67 11.97 -7.28
C TRP A 88 6.47 12.52 -8.04
N ALA A 89 5.60 13.27 -7.37
CA ALA A 89 4.51 14.00 -8.02
C ALA A 89 5.07 15.09 -8.95
N LYS A 90 6.20 15.69 -8.59
CA LYS A 90 7.01 16.54 -9.46
C LYS A 90 8.49 16.28 -9.18
N ALA A 91 9.25 16.03 -10.25
CA ALA A 91 10.62 15.57 -10.15
C ALA A 91 11.55 16.61 -9.48
N PRO A 92 12.46 16.16 -8.59
CA PRO A 92 13.43 17.00 -7.88
C PRO A 92 14.21 17.98 -8.75
N ALA A 93 14.63 17.55 -9.95
CA ALA A 93 15.44 18.34 -10.87
C ALA A 93 14.77 19.65 -11.35
N SER A 94 13.46 19.76 -11.17
CA SER A 94 12.68 20.94 -11.58
C SER A 94 12.57 22.02 -10.49
N PHE A 95 13.27 21.86 -9.36
CA PHE A 95 13.07 22.69 -8.17
C PHE A 95 14.37 23.25 -7.58
N ARG A 96 14.21 24.37 -6.86
CA ARG A 96 15.29 24.97 -6.06
C ARG A 96 15.55 24.11 -4.82
N PRO A 97 16.76 24.11 -4.25
CA PRO A 97 17.13 23.31 -3.08
C PRO A 97 16.23 23.45 -1.86
N THR A 98 15.54 24.59 -1.70
CA THR A 98 14.63 24.85 -0.58
C THR A 98 13.20 24.37 -0.81
N THR A 99 12.92 23.78 -1.97
CA THR A 99 11.55 23.39 -2.34
C THR A 99 11.19 22.03 -1.77
N LEU A 100 9.91 21.83 -1.51
CA LEU A 100 9.32 20.57 -1.10
C LEU A 100 8.52 19.98 -2.25
N SER A 101 8.52 18.65 -2.38
CA SER A 101 7.68 17.95 -3.35
C SER A 101 6.75 16.99 -2.63
N ALA A 102 5.89 16.32 -3.39
CA ALA A 102 5.07 15.24 -2.90
C ALA A 102 5.53 13.91 -3.51
N VAL A 103 5.41 12.85 -2.74
CA VAL A 103 5.64 11.48 -3.19
C VAL A 103 4.29 10.77 -3.19
N SER A 104 4.05 9.90 -4.16
CA SER A 104 2.87 9.05 -4.19
C SER A 104 3.23 7.60 -4.43
N PHE A 105 2.45 6.69 -3.86
CA PHE A 105 2.59 5.25 -4.01
C PHE A 105 1.21 4.59 -3.84
N SER A 106 1.12 3.29 -4.09
CA SER A 106 -0.12 2.53 -3.91
C SER A 106 0.08 1.35 -2.98
N ILE A 107 -0.94 1.05 -2.18
CA ILE A 107 -0.96 -0.06 -1.22
C ILE A 107 -2.16 -0.95 -1.43
N GLU A 108 -2.05 -2.22 -1.07
CA GLU A 108 -3.22 -3.08 -0.86
C GLU A 108 -3.91 -2.65 0.43
N ASP A 109 -5.20 -2.33 0.33
CA ASP A 109 -6.00 -1.82 1.44
C ASP A 109 -7.46 -2.29 1.28
N PRO A 110 -7.76 -3.58 1.54
CA PRO A 110 -9.04 -4.20 1.20
C PRO A 110 -10.25 -3.55 1.88
N ASP A 111 -10.07 -3.06 3.10
CA ASP A 111 -11.09 -2.48 3.97
C ASP A 111 -10.94 -0.96 4.19
N GLY A 112 -9.82 -0.36 3.77
CA GLY A 112 -9.53 1.05 4.01
C GLY A 112 -8.82 1.32 5.35
N ALA A 113 -8.61 0.30 6.17
CA ALA A 113 -8.07 0.44 7.52
C ALA A 113 -6.60 0.86 7.49
N ILE A 114 -5.83 0.40 6.51
CA ILE A 114 -4.40 0.70 6.41
C ILE A 114 -4.22 2.18 6.05
N SER A 115 -4.94 2.67 5.04
CA SER A 115 -4.84 4.09 4.67
C SER A 115 -5.36 5.03 5.76
N ASN A 116 -6.33 4.60 6.56
CA ASN A 116 -6.80 5.35 7.72
C ASN A 116 -5.75 5.37 8.84
N ARG A 117 -5.18 4.22 9.21
CA ARG A 117 -4.09 4.13 10.20
C ARG A 117 -2.89 5.00 9.81
N LEU A 118 -2.47 4.93 8.54
CA LEU A 118 -1.35 5.73 8.03
C LEU A 118 -1.62 7.23 8.20
N GLN A 119 -2.83 7.73 7.92
CA GLN A 119 -3.15 9.16 8.11
C GLN A 119 -2.96 9.67 9.54
N HIS A 120 -3.09 8.79 10.54
CA HIS A 120 -2.88 9.12 11.95
C HIS A 120 -1.48 8.77 12.47
N THR A 121 -0.63 8.18 11.62
CA THR A 121 0.72 7.76 12.00
C THR A 121 1.72 8.88 11.67
N ALA A 122 2.60 9.20 12.61
CA ALA A 122 3.70 10.11 12.35
C ALA A 122 4.73 9.45 11.43
N LEU A 123 5.01 10.08 10.28
CA LEU A 123 6.07 9.66 9.39
C LEU A 123 7.26 10.62 9.55
N TYR A 124 8.45 10.07 9.69
CA TYR A 124 9.68 10.84 9.54
C TYR A 124 10.38 10.36 8.28
N LEU A 125 10.54 11.25 7.31
CA LEU A 125 11.14 10.93 6.03
C LEU A 125 12.23 11.96 5.73
N LEU A 126 13.46 11.48 5.49
CA LEU A 126 14.61 12.31 5.14
C LEU A 126 14.86 13.44 6.16
N GLY A 127 14.76 13.13 7.46
CA GLY A 127 14.99 14.07 8.56
C GLY A 127 13.85 15.05 8.84
N LYS A 128 12.73 14.96 8.12
CA LYS A 128 11.57 15.84 8.31
C LYS A 128 10.34 15.03 8.72
N LYS A 129 9.53 15.61 9.62
CA LYS A 129 8.20 15.09 9.92
C LYS A 129 7.27 15.33 8.73
N CYS A 130 6.73 14.24 8.19
CA CYS A 130 5.77 14.20 7.10
C CYS A 130 4.45 13.60 7.60
N ARG A 131 3.41 13.72 6.77
CA ARG A 131 2.10 13.10 7.01
C ARG A 131 1.65 12.32 5.79
N PHE A 132 0.77 11.36 6.00
CA PHE A 132 0.09 10.69 4.90
C PHE A 132 -1.20 11.42 4.54
N GLU A 133 -1.48 11.52 3.25
CA GLU A 133 -2.73 12.02 2.71
C GLU A 133 -3.29 10.98 1.73
N LYS A 134 -4.59 10.70 1.83
CA LYS A 134 -5.27 9.93 0.78
C LYS A 134 -5.24 10.73 -0.51
N TRP A 135 -4.90 10.08 -1.63
CA TRP A 135 -4.92 10.73 -2.93
C TRP A 135 -6.36 11.13 -3.27
N LYS A 136 -6.58 12.44 -3.49
CA LYS A 136 -7.86 12.97 -3.97
C LYS A 136 -7.72 13.21 -5.48
N PRO A 137 -8.58 12.63 -6.34
CA PRO A 137 -8.59 12.98 -7.74
C PRO A 137 -8.91 14.46 -7.89
N LYS A 138 -8.28 15.12 -8.88
CA LYS A 138 -8.62 16.50 -9.22
C LYS A 138 -10.07 16.51 -9.72
N PRO A 139 -10.91 17.48 -9.28
CA PRO A 139 -12.23 17.64 -9.86
C PRO A 139 -12.11 17.84 -11.38
N PRO A 140 -13.07 17.33 -12.18
CA PRO A 140 -13.11 17.67 -13.59
C PRO A 140 -13.20 19.20 -13.75
N PRO A 141 -12.60 19.77 -14.81
CA PRO A 141 -12.73 21.20 -15.08
C PRO A 141 -14.21 21.55 -15.23
N ALA A 142 -14.64 22.66 -14.65
CA ALA A 142 -15.97 23.19 -14.90
C ALA A 142 -16.05 23.55 -16.39
N ASN A 143 -16.98 22.93 -17.12
CA ASN A 143 -17.28 23.34 -18.49
C ASN A 143 -17.75 24.80 -18.42
N THR A 144 -16.93 25.73 -18.90
CA THR A 144 -17.26 27.15 -19.08
C THR A 144 -17.59 27.39 -20.53
#